data_AF-A0A433YBW6-F1
#
_entry.id   AF-A0A433YBW6-F1
#
_cell.length_a   1.000
_cell.length_b   1.000
_cell.length_c   1.000
_cell.angle_alpha   90.00
_cell.angle_beta   90.00
_cell.angle_gamma   90.00
#
_symmetry.space_group_name_H-M   'P 1'
#
loop_
_entity.id
_entity.type
_entity.pdbx_description
1 polymer ?
#
loop_
_entity_poly.entity_id
_entity_poly.type
_entity_poly.pdbx_seq_one_letter_code
_entity_poly.pdbx_strand_id
1 'polypeptide(L)'
;MSKKNSLLEVGIATVTSKGLYFANHYYSSQKMIKSQWFAESEKYGEWKIPVFFNIKDPSVLILFDFTQIDYAFQIDPRKELDEELVLAYHLVFNNLKNQFNSIRLPH
;
A
#
# COMPACT_ATOMS: atom_id res chain seq x y z
N MET A 1 -1.67 -38.43 4.01
CA MET A 1 -1.26 -37.17 4.66
C MET A 1 -1.23 -36.09 3.60
N SER A 2 -2.22 -35.19 3.56
CA SER A 2 -2.29 -34.13 2.54
C SER A 2 -1.38 -32.97 2.96
N LYS A 3 -0.29 -32.72 2.23
CA LYS A 3 0.52 -31.50 2.38
C LYS A 3 -0.38 -30.31 2.06
N LYS A 4 -0.76 -29.56 3.08
CA LYS A 4 -1.44 -28.28 2.93
C LYS A 4 -0.52 -27.38 2.09
N ASN A 5 -0.93 -27.08 0.86
CA ASN A 5 -0.19 -26.21 -0.05
C ASN A 5 -0.25 -24.78 0.50
N SER A 6 0.59 -24.45 1.48
CA SER A 6 0.64 -23.12 2.07
C SER A 6 1.31 -22.20 1.07
N LEU A 7 0.50 -21.44 0.35
CA LEU A 7 0.95 -20.43 -0.61
C LEU A 7 1.55 -19.19 0.08
N LEU A 8 1.53 -19.16 1.42
CA LEU A 8 2.01 -18.06 2.23
C LEU A 8 3.40 -18.38 2.78
N GLU A 9 4.35 -17.50 2.52
CA GLU A 9 5.73 -17.58 3.02
C GLU A 9 6.10 -16.35 3.84
N VAL A 10 7.21 -16.45 4.56
CA VAL A 10 7.79 -15.36 5.36
C VAL A 10 9.04 -14.84 4.66
N GLY A 11 9.14 -13.53 4.52
CA GLY A 11 10.30 -12.83 3.98
C GLY A 11 10.75 -11.71 4.90
N ILE A 12 11.90 -11.11 4.57
CA ILE A 12 12.42 -9.92 5.24
C ILE A 12 12.41 -8.76 4.24
N ALA A 13 11.60 -7.75 4.53
CA ALA A 13 11.53 -6.53 3.76
C ALA A 13 12.35 -5.42 4.43
N THR A 14 12.80 -4.44 3.65
CA THR A 14 13.61 -3.31 4.14
C THR A 14 12.80 -2.03 4.01
N VAL A 15 12.60 -1.31 5.10
CA VAL A 15 11.99 0.02 5.08
C VAL A 15 13.03 1.02 4.60
N THR A 16 12.70 1.73 3.53
CA THR A 16 13.54 2.74 2.88
C THR A 16 12.77 4.05 2.74
N SER A 17 13.46 5.13 2.39
CA SER A 17 12.84 6.44 2.18
C SER A 17 11.86 6.47 1.01
N LYS A 18 11.95 5.49 0.10
CA LYS A 18 11.06 5.35 -1.07
C LYS A 18 9.85 4.46 -0.80
N GLY A 19 9.85 3.69 0.28
CA GLY A 19 8.85 2.64 0.52
C GLY A 19 9.43 1.42 1.23
N LEU A 20 8.57 0.43 1.43
CA LEU A 20 8.98 -0.88 1.89
C LEU A 20 9.51 -1.70 0.71
N TYR A 21 10.82 -1.96 0.67
CA TYR A 21 11.48 -2.70 -0.40
C TYR A 21 11.49 -4.20 -0.11
N PHE A 22 10.94 -4.99 -1.03
CA PHE A 22 10.89 -6.44 -0.96
C PHE A 22 10.85 -7.04 -2.37
N ALA A 23 11.57 -8.14 -2.62
CA ALA A 23 11.57 -8.84 -3.91
C ALA A 23 11.71 -7.92 -5.15
N ASN A 24 12.57 -6.90 -5.07
CA ASN A 24 12.80 -5.90 -6.12
C ASN A 24 11.62 -4.97 -6.45
N HIS A 25 10.64 -4.89 -5.54
CA HIS A 25 9.48 -4.02 -5.62
C HIS A 25 9.37 -3.13 -4.38
N TYR A 26 8.73 -1.98 -4.54
CA TYR A 26 8.37 -1.10 -3.43
C TYR A 26 6.91 -1.30 -3.05
N TYR A 27 6.61 -1.23 -1.76
CA TYR A 27 5.28 -1.39 -1.20
C TYR A 27 4.96 -0.23 -0.26
N SER A 28 3.67 0.11 -0.17
CA SER A 28 3.16 1.12 0.77
C SER A 28 1.90 0.65 1.48
N SER A 29 1.69 1.13 2.70
CA SER A 29 0.48 0.91 3.49
C SER A 29 0.09 2.19 4.21
N GLN A 30 -1.18 2.29 4.58
CA GLN A 30 -1.67 3.45 5.31
C GLN A 30 -0.96 3.63 6.67
N LYS A 31 -0.62 2.52 7.35
CA LYS A 31 0.08 2.57 8.64
C LYS A 31 1.48 3.15 8.51
N MET A 32 2.23 2.73 7.49
CA MET A 32 3.59 3.22 7.24
C MET A 32 3.61 4.72 6.96
N ILE A 33 2.63 5.20 6.17
CA ILE A 33 2.45 6.62 5.89
C ILE A 33 2.10 7.39 7.17
N LYS A 34 1.11 6.92 7.94
CA LYS A 34 0.69 7.58 9.20
C LYS A 34 1.80 7.62 10.24
N SER A 35 2.63 6.58 10.28
CA SER A 35 3.75 6.44 11.22
C SER A 35 5.04 7.05 10.66
N GLN A 36 4.98 7.72 9.51
CA GLN A 36 6.12 8.41 8.88
C GLN A 36 7.35 7.54 8.65
N TRP A 37 7.18 6.23 8.44
CA TRP A 37 8.29 5.28 8.34
C TRP A 37 9.30 5.66 7.26
N PHE A 38 8.84 6.21 6.14
CA PHE A 38 9.72 6.61 5.04
C PHE A 38 10.59 7.80 5.42
N ALA A 39 10.03 8.81 6.09
CA ALA A 39 10.78 9.96 6.58
C ALA A 39 11.74 9.58 7.72
N GLU A 40 11.30 8.69 8.62
CA GLU A 40 12.16 8.17 9.67
C GLU A 40 13.34 7.38 9.11
N SER A 41 13.14 6.60 8.05
CA SER A 41 14.23 5.84 7.42
C SER A 41 15.25 6.73 6.71
N GLU A 42 14.82 7.90 6.22
CA GLU A 42 15.72 8.91 5.67
C GLU A 42 16.57 9.55 6.77
N LYS A 43 15.98 9.78 7.95
CA LYS A 43 16.65 10.46 9.07
C LYS A 43 17.54 9.53 9.90
N TYR A 44 17.09 8.31 10.17
CA TYR A 44 17.73 7.39 11.11
C TYR A 44 18.34 6.15 10.43
N GLY A 45 18.14 6.00 9.12
CA GLY A 45 18.61 4.85 8.35
C GLY A 45 17.55 3.78 8.16
N GLU A 46 17.84 2.86 7.25
CA GLU A 46 16.94 1.78 6.86
C GLU A 46 16.89 0.67 7.91
N TRP A 47 15.72 0.03 8.08
CA TRP A 47 15.57 -1.13 8.97
C TRP A 47 14.80 -2.26 8.30
N LYS A 48 14.91 -3.46 8.87
CA LYS A 48 14.29 -4.67 8.33
C LYS A 48 13.10 -5.10 9.15
N ILE A 49 12.04 -5.56 8.48
CA ILE A 49 10.84 -6.11 9.12
C ILE A 49 10.45 -7.46 8.48
N PRO A 50 9.89 -8.39 9.26
CA PRO A 50 9.30 -9.61 8.72
C PRO A 50 7.99 -9.27 7.99
N VAL A 51 7.77 -9.92 6.85
CA VAL A 51 6.55 -9.80 6.06
C VAL A 51 6.06 -11.18 5.65
N PHE A 52 4.75 -11.34 5.52
CA PHE A 52 4.19 -12.52 4.86
C PHE A 52 3.75 -12.16 3.45
N PHE A 53 3.99 -13.06 2.50
CA PHE A 53 3.64 -12.86 1.11
C PHE A 53 3.08 -14.14 0.50
N ASN A 54 2.26 -13.99 -0.54
CA ASN A 54 1.80 -15.11 -1.34
C ASN A 54 2.78 -15.35 -2.50
N ILE A 55 3.32 -16.56 -2.62
CA ILE A 55 4.29 -16.90 -3.68
C ILE A 55 3.68 -16.73 -5.08
N LYS A 56 2.37 -16.97 -5.22
CA LYS A 56 1.67 -16.84 -6.51
C LYS A 56 1.29 -15.41 -6.84
N ASP A 57 1.16 -14.56 -5.84
CA ASP A 57 0.73 -13.17 -5.99
C ASP A 57 1.48 -12.29 -4.97
N PRO A 58 2.67 -11.81 -5.32
CA PRO A 58 3.47 -10.96 -4.45
C PRO A 58 2.99 -9.51 -4.42
N SER A 59 1.84 -9.17 -5.02
CA SER A 59 1.34 -7.78 -5.11
C SER A 59 0.96 -7.19 -3.75
N VAL A 60 0.73 -8.05 -2.75
CA VAL A 60 0.34 -7.66 -1.39
C VAL A 60 1.26 -8.34 -0.38
N LEU A 61 1.76 -7.55 0.56
CA LEU A 61 2.47 -8.01 1.75
C LEU A 61 1.58 -7.85 2.96
N ILE A 62 1.59 -8.84 3.83
CA ILE A 62 0.91 -8.79 5.13
C ILE A 62 1.96 -8.42 6.17
N LEU A 63 1.73 -7.30 6.84
CA LEU A 63 2.54 -6.80 7.94
C LEU A 63 1.86 -7.21 9.25
N PHE A 64 2.62 -7.81 10.14
CA PHE A 64 2.12 -8.18 11.47
C PHE A 64 2.75 -7.30 12.53
N ASP A 65 1.90 -6.68 13.34
CA ASP A 65 2.29 -6.05 14.60
C ASP A 65 1.58 -6.77 15.75
N PHE A 66 2.07 -6.60 16.97
CA PHE A 66 1.53 -7.24 18.18
C PHE A 66 0.03 -6.99 18.39
N THR A 67 -0.51 -5.92 17.81
CA THR A 67 -1.90 -5.49 18.02
C THR A 67 -2.77 -5.62 16.77
N GLN A 68 -2.19 -5.57 15.56
CA GLN A 68 -2.96 -5.42 14.32
C GLN A 68 -2.23 -6.03 13.13
N ILE A 69 -3.03 -6.54 12.19
CA ILE A 69 -2.60 -6.93 10.85
C ILE A 69 -2.78 -5.72 9.95
N ASP A 70 -1.76 -5.40 9.15
CA ASP A 70 -1.82 -4.38 8.11
C ASP A 70 -1.41 -4.97 6.76
N TYR A 71 -1.78 -4.29 5.67
CA TYR A 71 -1.54 -4.75 4.30
C TYR A 71 -0.78 -3.68 3.53
N ALA A 72 0.37 -4.05 2.99
CA ALA A 72 1.14 -3.19 2.10
C ALA A 72 0.95 -3.62 0.64
N PHE A 73 0.67 -2.67 -0.22
CA PHE A 73 0.41 -2.88 -1.64
C PHE A 73 1.60 -2.42 -2.47
N GLN A 74 1.90 -3.16 -3.52
CA GLN A 74 2.97 -2.83 -4.45
C GLN A 74 2.71 -1.47 -5.09
N ILE A 75 3.73 -0.61 -5.08
CA ILE A 75 3.78 0.67 -5.77
C ILE A 75 4.36 0.39 -7.15
N ASP A 76 3.58 0.66 -8.20
CA ASP A 76 4.09 0.62 -9.57
C ASP A 76 4.63 2.00 -9.96
N PRO A 77 5.95 2.17 -10.14
CA PRO A 77 6.51 3.44 -10.57
C PRO A 77 6.25 3.76 -12.06
N ARG A 78 5.62 2.85 -12.82
CA ARG A 78 5.51 2.94 -14.30
C ARG A 78 4.13 3.28 -14.84
N LYS A 79 3.16 3.67 -14.02
CA LYS A 79 1.99 4.36 -14.58
C LYS A 79 2.37 5.82 -14.79
N GLU A 80 2.94 6.12 -15.96
CA GLU A 80 2.64 7.41 -16.59
C GLU A 80 1.11 7.46 -16.67
N LEU A 81 0.53 8.22 -15.74
CA LEU A 81 -0.90 8.41 -15.69
C LEU A 81 -1.24 9.25 -16.90
N ASP A 82 -1.93 8.64 -17.85
CA ASP A 82 -2.55 9.33 -18.96
C ASP A 82 -3.35 10.52 -18.39
N GLU A 83 -2.96 11.74 -18.81
CA GLU A 83 -3.55 12.98 -18.35
C GLU A 83 -5.07 12.99 -18.58
N GLU A 84 -5.54 12.35 -19.65
CA GLU A 84 -6.96 12.22 -19.97
C GLU A 84 -7.70 11.37 -18.93
N LEU A 85 -7.11 10.25 -18.50
CA LEU A 85 -7.66 9.39 -17.45
C LEU A 85 -7.71 10.11 -16.09
N VAL A 86 -6.70 10.91 -15.77
CA VAL A 86 -6.66 11.70 -14.53
C VAL A 86 -7.76 12.76 -14.54
N LEU A 87 -7.93 13.48 -15.65
CA LEU A 87 -9.00 14.48 -15.81
C LEU A 87 -10.39 13.84 -15.70
N ALA A 88 -10.61 12.71 -16.38
CA ALA A 88 -11.88 11.97 -16.31
C ALA A 88 -12.20 11.54 -14.87
N TYR A 89 -11.20 11.02 -14.13
CA TYR A 89 -11.36 10.66 -12.73
C TYR A 89 -11.73 11.86 -11.86
N HIS A 90 -11.04 13.00 -12.02
CA HIS A 90 -11.34 14.22 -11.27
C HIS A 90 -12.74 14.76 -11.55
N LEU A 91 -13.21 14.71 -12.80
CA LEU A 91 -14.58 15.10 -13.16
C LEU A 91 -15.61 14.22 -12.46
N VAL A 92 -15.43 12.90 -12.48
CA VAL A 92 -16.33 11.96 -11.80
C VAL A 92 -16.32 12.19 -10.29
N PHE A 93 -15.15 12.35 -9.68
CA PHE A 93 -15.02 12.60 -8.24
C PHE A 93 -15.72 13.91 -7.82
N ASN A 94 -15.53 14.98 -8.57
CA ASN A 94 -16.17 16.27 -8.30
C ASN A 94 -17.68 16.20 -8.47
N ASN A 95 -18.16 15.48 -9.49
CA ASN A 95 -19.59 15.24 -9.67
C ASN A 95 -20.20 14.47 -8.50
N LEU A 96 -19.52 13.42 -8.02
CA LEU A 96 -19.94 12.67 -6.84
C LEU A 96 -19.98 13.58 -5.60
N LYS A 97 -18.93 14.36 -5.36
CA LYS A 97 -18.87 15.31 -4.24
C LYS A 97 -20.03 16.32 -4.29
N ASN A 98 -20.35 16.83 -5.47
CA ASN A 98 -21.45 17.77 -5.67
C ASN A 98 -22.82 17.12 -5.41
N GLN A 99 -23.02 15.87 -5.85
CA GLN A 99 -24.25 15.11 -5.56
C GLN A 99 -24.43 14.89 -4.05
N PHE A 100 -23.37 14.52 -3.34
CA PHE A 100 -23.42 14.37 -1.87
C PHE A 100 -23.72 15.69 -1.15
N ASN A 101 -23.18 16.81 -1.65
CA ASN A 101 -23.45 18.13 -1.08
C ASN A 101 -24.89 18.59 -1.37
N SER A 102 -25.45 18.27 -2.55
CA SER A 102 -26.84 18.60 -2.87
C SER A 102 -27.86 17.78 -2.10
N ILE A 103 -27.52 16.56 -1.66
CA ILE A 103 -28.41 15.70 -0.86
C ILE A 103 -28.47 16.14 0.61
N ARG A 104 -27.48 16.92 1.10
CA ARG A 104 -27.42 17.42 2.49
C ARG A 104 -28.20 18.72 2.75
N LEU A 105 -29.00 19.20 1.80
CA LEU A 105 -29.94 20.29 2.03
C LEU A 105 -31.35 19.84 1.60
N PRO A 106 -32.25 19.66 2.57
CA PRO A 106 -33.25 20.69 2.78
C PRO A 106 -33.36 21.12 4.26
N HIS A 107 -33.65 22.41 4.45
CA HIS A 107 -34.22 22.96 5.68
C HIS A 107 -35.61 22.38 5.94
#